data_AF-A0A2W2E6B9-F1
#
_entry.id   AF-A0A2W2E6B9-F1
#
_cell.length_a   1.000
_cell.length_b   1.000
_cell.length_c   1.000
_cell.angle_alpha   90.00
_cell.angle_beta   90.00
_cell.angle_gamma   90.00
#
_symmetry.space_group_name_H-M   'P 1'
#
loop_
_entity.id
_entity.type
_entity.pdbx_description
1 polymer ?
#
loop_
_entity_poly.entity_id
_entity_poly.type
_entity_poly.pdbx_seq_one_letter_code
_entity_poly.pdbx_strand_id
1 'polypeptide(L)'
;MHSTATGVDLTGNRTPRFEGWNLAPLAGVPLIGLMFVGRLNTIADTWRDTSGILSNVLRDDSDKITRSAANYRAANMDSGRP
;
A
#
# COMPACT_ATOMS: atom_id res chain seq x y z
N MET A 1 12.97 -5.42 6.29
CA MET A 1 11.64 -5.29 5.65
C MET A 1 10.56 -4.69 6.55
N HIS A 2 10.65 -4.85 7.88
CA HIS A 2 9.69 -4.24 8.82
C HIS A 2 9.57 -2.71 8.70
N SER A 3 10.68 -1.98 8.59
CA SER A 3 10.68 -0.52 8.37
C SER A 3 9.99 -0.12 7.05
N THR A 4 10.21 -0.88 5.97
CA THR A 4 9.54 -0.67 4.68
C THR A 4 8.04 -0.90 4.78
N ALA A 5 7.61 -1.96 5.45
CA ALA A 5 6.20 -2.25 5.68
C ALA A 5 5.50 -1.13 6.46
N THR A 6 6.15 -0.61 7.50
CA THR A 6 5.64 0.53 8.27
C THR A 6 5.57 1.81 7.42
N GLY A 7 6.53 2.04 6.52
CA GLY A 7 6.50 3.17 5.58
C GLY A 7 5.35 3.08 4.57
N VAL A 8 5.05 1.88 4.06
CA VAL A 8 3.92 1.64 3.15
C VAL A 8 2.58 1.86 3.88
N ASP A 9 2.46 1.33 5.09
CA ASP A 9 1.28 1.49 5.95
C ASP A 9 1.02 2.98 6.28
N LEU A 10 2.07 3.73 6.63
CA LEU A 10 1.99 5.17 6.86
C LEU A 10 1.56 5.95 5.60
N THR A 11 2.03 5.54 4.42
CA THR A 11 1.60 6.13 3.15
C THR A 11 0.12 5.91 2.90
N GLY A 12 -0.38 4.69 3.16
CA GLY A 12 -1.81 4.36 3.10
C GLY A 12 -2.66 5.20 4.03
N ASN A 13 -2.25 5.32 5.28
CA ASN A 13 -2.96 6.08 6.30
C ASN A 13 -3.00 7.59 5.98
N ARG A 14 -1.96 8.13 5.33
CA ARG A 14 -1.89 9.54 4.90
C ARG A 14 -2.61 9.83 3.59
N THR A 15 -3.21 8.83 2.96
CA THR A 15 -3.94 9.04 1.70
C THR A 15 -5.09 10.01 1.92
N PRO A 16 -5.13 11.14 1.18
CA PRO A 16 -6.11 12.18 1.40
C PRO A 16 -7.51 11.68 1.02
N ARG A 17 -8.47 11.94 1.90
CA ARG A 17 -9.91 11.81 1.61
C ARG A 17 -10.53 13.19 1.64
N PHE A 18 -11.50 13.42 0.77
CA PHE A 18 -12.23 14.68 0.69
C PHE A 18 -13.42 14.74 1.67
N GLU A 19 -13.69 13.66 2.42
CA GLU A 19 -14.64 13.68 3.54
C GLU A 19 -14.14 14.60 4.66
N GLY A 20 -14.96 15.58 5.04
CA GLY A 20 -14.65 16.49 6.16
C GLY A 20 -13.85 17.74 5.79
N TRP A 21 -13.47 17.93 4.52
CA TRP A 21 -13.21 19.29 4.05
C TRP A 21 -14.53 20.06 4.22
N ASN A 22 -14.50 21.11 5.05
CA ASN A 22 -15.61 22.06 5.14
C ASN A 22 -16.08 22.27 3.70
N LEU A 23 -17.32 21.94 3.36
CA LEU A 23 -17.80 22.05 1.98
C LEU A 23 -17.94 23.54 1.56
N ALA A 24 -17.56 24.47 2.44
CA ALA A 24 -17.51 25.91 2.16
C ALA A 24 -16.69 26.31 0.91
N PRO A 25 -15.51 25.74 0.56
CA PRO A 25 -14.84 25.98 -0.71
C PRO A 25 -15.55 25.33 -1.90
N LEU A 26 -16.51 24.43 -1.66
CA LEU A 26 -17.34 23.79 -2.68
C LEU A 26 -18.71 24.49 -2.83
N ALA A 27 -18.96 25.61 -2.13
CA ALA A 27 -20.09 26.49 -2.37
C ALA A 27 -19.97 27.11 -3.78
N GLY A 28 -20.43 26.38 -4.79
CA GLY A 28 -20.30 26.74 -6.21
C GLY A 28 -19.88 25.59 -7.13
N VAL A 29 -19.48 24.43 -6.58
CA VAL A 29 -19.18 23.26 -7.41
C VAL A 29 -20.50 22.60 -7.86
N PRO A 30 -20.72 22.44 -9.18
CA PRO A 30 -21.93 21.79 -9.70
C PRO A 30 -22.09 20.38 -9.12
N LEU A 31 -23.32 19.87 -9.03
CA LEU A 31 -23.62 18.48 -8.63
C LEU A 31 -22.74 17.44 -9.37
N ILE A 32 -22.34 17.75 -10.61
CA ILE A 32 -21.40 16.94 -11.39
C ILE A 32 -20.03 16.79 -10.71
N GLY A 33 -19.54 17.84 -10.04
CA GLY A 33 -18.29 17.85 -9.29
C GLY A 33 -18.32 16.95 -8.06
N LEU A 34 -19.49 16.75 -7.43
CA LEU A 34 -19.64 15.83 -6.30
C LEU A 34 -19.43 14.37 -6.72
N MET A 35 -19.82 13.98 -7.95
CA MET A 35 -19.49 12.63 -8.46
C MET A 35 -17.97 12.44 -8.61
N PHE A 36 -17.23 13.48 -9.00
CA PHE A 36 -15.77 13.40 -9.07
C PHE A 36 -15.14 13.27 -7.69
N VAL A 37 -15.65 13.97 -6.67
CA VAL A 37 -15.22 13.80 -5.28
C VAL A 37 -15.45 12.37 -4.80
N GLY A 38 -16.62 11.79 -5.08
CA GLY A 38 -16.92 10.39 -4.77
C GLY A 38 -15.93 9.43 -5.45
N ARG A 39 -15.67 9.61 -6.75
CA ARG A 39 -14.69 8.81 -7.49
C ARG A 39 -13.27 8.94 -6.93
N LEU A 40 -12.85 10.15 -6.58
CA LEU A 40 -11.53 10.39 -6.00
C LEU A 40 -11.39 9.72 -4.62
N ASN A 41 -12.44 9.75 -3.80
CA ASN A 41 -12.46 9.00 -2.54
C ASN A 41 -12.38 7.50 -2.78
N THR A 42 -13.08 6.94 -3.76
CA THR A 42 -12.96 5.51 -4.11
C THR A 42 -11.54 5.13 -4.55
N ILE A 43 -10.87 5.99 -5.32
CA ILE A 43 -9.47 5.79 -5.70
C ILE A 43 -8.56 5.83 -4.47
N ALA A 44 -8.79 6.78 -3.56
CA ALA A 44 -8.05 6.89 -2.31
C ALA A 44 -8.24 5.66 -1.41
N ASP A 45 -9.44 5.13 -1.33
CA ASP A 45 -9.75 3.91 -0.57
C ASP A 45 -9.06 2.69 -1.18
N THR A 46 -9.12 2.54 -2.50
CA THR A 46 -8.41 1.47 -3.23
C THR A 46 -6.90 1.52 -2.99
N TRP A 47 -6.32 2.73 -3.01
CA TRP A 47 -4.91 2.94 -2.74
C TRP A 47 -4.55 2.57 -1.30
N ARG A 48 -5.36 2.99 -0.32
CA ARG A 48 -5.18 2.61 1.08
C ARG A 48 -5.22 1.10 1.26
N ASP A 49 -6.21 0.42 0.70
CA ASP A 49 -6.34 -1.05 0.81
C ASP A 49 -5.14 -1.77 0.20
N THR A 50 -4.70 -1.34 -0.98
CA THR A 50 -3.52 -1.91 -1.66
C THR A 50 -2.25 -1.72 -0.83
N SER A 51 -2.08 -0.55 -0.21
CA SER A 51 -0.94 -0.30 0.67
C SER A 51 -0.98 -1.16 1.94
N GLY A 52 -2.17 -1.44 2.48
CA GLY A 52 -2.35 -2.35 3.61
C GLY A 52 -1.95 -3.79 3.24
N ILE A 53 -2.41 -4.28 2.09
CA ILE A 53 -2.01 -5.59 1.56
C ILE A 53 -0.49 -5.67 1.40
N LEU A 54 0.12 -4.67 0.78
CA LEU A 54 1.57 -4.63 0.56
C LEU A 54 2.34 -4.59 1.88
N SER A 55 1.86 -3.83 2.87
CA SER A 55 2.47 -3.81 4.22
C SER A 55 2.41 -5.19 4.88
N ASN A 56 1.28 -5.89 4.77
CA ASN A 56 1.12 -7.23 5.33
C ASN A 56 2.04 -8.24 4.64
N VAL A 57 2.13 -8.23 3.31
CA VAL A 57 3.09 -9.07 2.57
C VAL A 57 4.53 -8.78 3.02
N LEU A 58 4.89 -7.50 3.16
CA LEU A 58 6.22 -7.10 3.64
C LEU A 58 6.46 -7.44 5.12
N ARG A 59 5.43 -7.66 5.94
CA ARG A 59 5.58 -8.11 7.33
C ARG A 59 5.67 -9.63 7.41
N ASP A 60 4.73 -10.32 6.76
CA ASP A 60 4.48 -11.74 6.98
C ASP A 60 5.29 -12.63 6.04
N ASP A 61 5.54 -12.18 4.81
CA ASP A 61 6.21 -12.98 3.79
C ASP A 61 7.68 -12.63 3.62
N SER A 62 8.16 -11.53 4.20
CA SER A 62 9.58 -11.15 4.18
C SER A 62 10.50 -12.22 4.76
N ASP A 63 10.08 -12.87 5.84
CA ASP A 63 10.83 -13.97 6.44
C ASP A 63 10.82 -15.21 5.54
N LYS A 64 9.70 -15.47 4.84
CA LYS A 64 9.58 -16.58 3.89
C LYS A 64 10.43 -16.35 2.65
N ILE A 65 10.44 -15.13 2.11
CA ILE A 65 11.28 -14.73 0.96
C ILE A 65 12.75 -14.86 1.34
N THR A 66 13.14 -14.39 2.53
CA THR A 66 14.53 -14.49 3.03
C THR A 66 14.94 -15.95 3.22
N ARG A 67 14.08 -16.79 3.82
CA ARG A 67 14.33 -18.23 3.97
C ARG A 67 14.39 -18.95 2.63
N SER A 68 13.50 -18.64 1.69
CA SER A 68 13.51 -19.19 0.33
C SER A 68 14.82 -18.86 -0.38
N ALA A 69 15.24 -17.59 -0.36
CA ALA A 69 16.51 -17.16 -0.93
C ALA A 69 17.72 -17.84 -0.26
N ALA A 70 17.70 -18.01 1.06
CA ALA A 70 18.71 -18.75 1.79
C ALA A 70 18.76 -20.23 1.37
N ASN A 71 17.61 -20.87 1.21
CA ASN A 71 17.51 -22.27 0.76
C ASN A 71 18.04 -22.43 -0.68
N TYR A 72 17.72 -21.51 -1.60
CA TYR A 72 18.28 -21.55 -2.95
C TYR A 72 19.81 -21.35 -2.95
N ARG A 73 20.33 -20.45 -2.12
CA ARG A 73 21.80 -20.31 -1.95
C ARG A 73 22.43 -21.58 -1.40
N ALA A 74 21.85 -22.16 -0.36
CA ALA A 74 22.34 -23.39 0.24
C ALA A 74 22.32 -24.55 -0.76
N ALA A 75 21.20 -24.73 -1.48
CA ALA A 75 21.08 -25.75 -2.53
C ALA A 75 22.09 -25.55 -3.66
N ASN A 76 22.37 -24.29 -4.07
CA ASN A 76 23.40 -24.02 -5.07
C ASN A 76 24.80 -24.37 -4.55
N MET A 77 25.13 -24.05 -3.29
CA MET A 77 26.42 -24.40 -2.68
C MET A 77 26.60 -25.91 -2.49
N ASP A 78 25.54 -26.63 -2.09
CA ASP A 78 25.55 -28.09 -1.88
C ASP A 78 25.60 -28.86 -3.22
N SER A 79 25.11 -28.26 -4.31
CA SER A 79 25.13 -28.88 -5.65
C SER A 79 26.51 -28.95 -6.30
N GLY A 80 27.56 -28.40 -5.67
CA GLY A 80 28.95 -28.59 -6.08
C GLY A 80 29.34 -28.05 -7.46
N ARG A 81 28.53 -27.16 -8.06
CA ARG A 81 28.95 -26.39 -9.24
C ARG A 81 29.47 -25.02 -8.80
N PRO A 82 30.67 -24.59 -9.27
CA PRO A 82 31.18 -23.25 -9.02
C PRO A 82 30.26 -22.16 -9.58
#